data_AF-A0A6C0F5N5-F1
#
_entry.id   AF-A0A6C0F5N5-F1
#
_cell.length_a   1.000
_cell.length_b   1.000
_cell.length_c   1.000
_cell.angle_alpha   90.00
_cell.angle_beta   90.00
_cell.angle_gamma   90.00
#
_symmetry.space_group_name_H-M   'P 1'
#
loop_
_entity.id
_entity.type
_entity.pdbx_description
1 polymer ?
#
loop_
_entity_poly.entity_id
_entity_poly.type
_entity_poly.pdbx_seq_one_letter_code
_entity_poly.pdbx_strand_id
1 'polypeptide(L)'
;MYTLHFCKLIDKNKGIYDEKIEKSNLDHFINKYSLINHGETCEYWINNVEIIKNKDKETFNYINDINVNFKNGKIIREYTIKECIPFLFSDVDCREEYNLYIGSYDNIEVLVKDFIEYLTIEFVSDNLDTLNNITLLNK
;
A
#
# COMPACT_ATOMS: atom_id res chain seq x y z
N MET A 1 -1.06 -8.56 10.51
CA MET A 1 -1.10 -7.16 10.06
C MET A 1 -2.31 -6.97 9.16
N TYR A 2 -2.82 -5.75 9.10
CA TYR A 2 -3.91 -5.38 8.22
C TYR A 2 -3.51 -4.21 7.34
N THR A 3 -3.91 -4.24 6.08
CA THR A 3 -3.88 -3.07 5.20
C THR A 3 -5.27 -2.72 4.72
N LEU A 4 -5.51 -1.43 4.51
CA LEU A 4 -6.73 -0.90 3.93
C LEU A 4 -6.40 0.00 2.74
N HIS A 5 -7.05 -0.31 1.62
CA HIS A 5 -7.00 0.46 0.38
C HIS A 5 -8.38 1.01 0.06
N PHE A 6 -8.45 2.24 -0.44
CA PHE A 6 -9.67 2.77 -1.02
C PHE A 6 -9.73 2.43 -2.50
N CYS A 7 -10.82 1.78 -2.92
CA CYS A 7 -10.92 1.26 -4.28
C CYS A 7 -12.32 1.47 -4.88
N LYS A 8 -12.34 1.71 -6.18
CA LYS A 8 -13.53 1.62 -7.03
C LYS A 8 -13.66 0.19 -7.53
N LEU A 9 -14.85 -0.39 -7.42
CA LEU A 9 -15.13 -1.70 -8.01
C LEU A 9 -15.31 -1.53 -9.53
N ILE A 10 -14.49 -2.23 -10.31
CA ILE A 10 -14.58 -2.20 -11.78
C ILE A 10 -15.40 -3.38 -12.30
N ASP A 11 -15.10 -4.60 -11.83
CA ASP A 11 -15.85 -5.81 -12.19
C ASP A 11 -15.97 -6.76 -10.98
N LYS A 12 -17.19 -6.89 -10.47
CA LYS A 12 -17.49 -7.75 -9.30
C LYS A 12 -17.27 -9.23 -9.58
N ASN A 13 -17.56 -9.69 -10.79
CA ASN A 13 -17.53 -11.11 -11.13
C ASN A 13 -16.10 -11.62 -11.28
N LYS A 14 -15.16 -10.71 -11.55
CA LYS A 14 -13.74 -11.01 -11.71
C LYS A 14 -12.88 -10.56 -10.53
N GLY A 15 -13.48 -9.89 -9.53
CA GLY A 15 -12.74 -9.32 -8.40
C GLY A 15 -11.74 -8.25 -8.84
N ILE A 16 -12.10 -7.40 -9.80
CA ILE A 16 -11.23 -6.34 -10.31
C ILE A 16 -11.62 -5.01 -9.66
N TYR A 17 -10.62 -4.36 -9.09
CA TYR A 17 -10.73 -3.10 -8.36
C TYR A 17 -9.70 -2.10 -8.88
N ASP A 18 -9.98 -0.82 -8.68
CA ASP A 18 -9.11 0.29 -9.05
C ASP A 18 -8.88 1.18 -7.83
N GLU A 19 -7.64 1.23 -7.34
CA GLU A 19 -7.23 2.05 -6.21
C GLU A 19 -6.60 3.39 -6.62
N LYS A 20 -6.57 3.69 -7.93
CA LYS A 20 -5.92 4.89 -8.44
C LYS A 20 -6.64 6.15 -7.96
N ILE A 21 -5.84 7.09 -7.46
CA ILE A 21 -6.27 8.43 -7.03
C ILE A 21 -5.59 9.48 -7.91
N GLU A 22 -6.31 10.57 -8.20
CA GLU A 22 -5.76 11.67 -8.99
C GLU A 22 -4.59 12.34 -8.27
N LYS A 23 -3.51 12.65 -9.03
CA LYS A 23 -2.28 13.28 -8.52
C LYS A 23 -2.51 14.63 -7.82
N SER A 24 -3.56 15.35 -8.18
CA SER A 24 -3.96 16.62 -7.56
C SER A 24 -4.23 16.49 -6.05
N ASN A 25 -4.46 15.28 -5.54
CA ASN A 25 -4.70 15.04 -4.12
C ASN A 25 -3.42 14.88 -3.27
N LEU A 26 -2.23 14.87 -3.88
CA LEU A 26 -0.98 14.58 -3.16
C LEU A 26 -0.75 15.56 -2.00
N ASP A 27 -0.80 16.86 -2.27
CA ASP A 27 -0.60 17.89 -1.25
C ASP A 27 -1.65 17.82 -0.13
N HIS A 28 -2.89 17.42 -0.47
CA HIS A 28 -3.93 17.21 0.54
C HIS A 28 -3.54 16.08 1.50
N PHE A 29 -3.08 14.93 0.98
CA PHE A 29 -2.68 13.81 1.82
C PHE A 29 -1.41 14.09 2.63
N ILE A 30 -0.41 14.76 2.03
CA ILE A 30 0.80 15.18 2.73
C ILE A 30 0.44 16.02 3.96
N ASN A 31 -0.43 17.01 3.78
CA ASN A 31 -0.83 17.88 4.88
C ASN A 31 -1.72 17.16 5.91
N LYS A 32 -2.70 16.36 5.45
CA LYS A 32 -3.66 15.68 6.33
C LYS A 32 -2.99 14.66 7.25
N TYR A 33 -2.02 13.91 6.74
CA TYR A 33 -1.38 12.80 7.46
C TYR A 33 0.07 13.11 7.85
N SER A 34 0.50 14.37 7.70
CA SER A 34 1.88 14.82 8.00
C SER A 34 2.94 13.94 7.34
N LEU A 35 2.75 13.61 6.06
CA LEU A 35 3.59 12.64 5.36
C LEU A 35 4.99 13.21 5.09
N ILE A 36 6.00 12.36 5.23
CA ILE A 36 7.40 12.66 4.93
C ILE A 36 7.80 11.90 3.67
N ASN A 37 8.54 12.55 2.76
CA ASN A 37 9.05 11.93 1.56
C ASN A 37 10.28 11.04 1.88
N HIS A 38 10.19 9.76 1.55
CA HIS A 38 11.25 8.75 1.69
C HIS A 38 12.04 8.52 0.39
N GLY A 39 11.64 9.15 -0.71
CA GLY A 39 12.31 9.12 -2.01
C GLY A 39 11.82 8.01 -2.92
N GLU A 40 12.54 7.84 -4.03
CA GLU A 40 12.27 6.82 -5.04
C GLU A 40 12.40 5.42 -4.45
N THR A 41 11.38 4.61 -4.69
CA THR A 41 11.27 3.23 -4.23
C THR A 41 10.90 2.36 -5.42
N CYS A 42 11.60 1.22 -5.54
CA CYS A 42 11.24 0.14 -6.43
C CYS A 42 10.66 -1.00 -5.60
N GLU A 43 9.49 -1.49 -5.99
CA GLU A 43 8.85 -2.66 -5.40
C GLU A 43 8.81 -3.77 -6.45
N TYR A 44 9.19 -4.97 -6.04
CA TYR A 44 9.18 -6.17 -6.88
C TYR A 44 8.41 -7.27 -6.17
N TRP A 45 7.67 -8.06 -6.96
CA TRP A 45 6.98 -9.24 -6.46
C TRP A 45 7.45 -10.49 -7.20
N ILE A 46 7.75 -11.54 -6.42
CA ILE A 46 8.08 -12.88 -6.92
C ILE A 46 7.32 -13.90 -6.08
N ASN A 47 6.29 -14.49 -6.65
CA ASN A 47 5.26 -15.24 -5.94
C ASN A 47 4.73 -14.41 -4.75
N ASN A 48 4.97 -14.91 -3.54
CA ASN A 48 4.56 -14.30 -2.28
C ASN A 48 5.68 -13.48 -1.63
N VAL A 49 6.79 -13.22 -2.33
CA VAL A 49 7.90 -12.42 -1.81
C VAL A 49 7.82 -11.01 -2.36
N GLU A 50 7.63 -10.05 -1.45
CA GLU A 50 7.78 -8.63 -1.69
C GLU A 50 9.24 -8.23 -1.48
N ILE A 51 9.80 -7.51 -2.45
CA ILE A 51 11.14 -6.96 -2.39
C ILE A 51 11.02 -5.45 -2.54
N ILE A 52 11.37 -4.71 -1.49
CA ILE A 52 11.38 -3.24 -1.51
C ILE A 52 12.81 -2.78 -1.55
N LYS A 53 13.15 -1.96 -2.55
CA LYS A 53 14.47 -1.36 -2.71
C LYS A 53 14.35 0.15 -2.81
N ASN A 54 15.06 0.85 -1.94
CA ASN A 54 15.27 2.28 -2.03
C ASN A 54 16.73 2.62 -1.73
N LYS A 55 17.06 3.91 -1.68
CA LYS A 55 18.44 4.38 -1.43
C LYS A 55 19.03 3.91 -0.09
N ASP A 56 18.18 3.66 0.91
CA ASP A 56 18.58 3.41 2.30
C ASP A 56 18.58 1.92 2.63
N LYS A 57 17.69 1.14 2.02
CA LYS A 57 17.47 -0.28 2.34
C LYS A 57 17.00 -1.09 1.14
N GLU A 58 17.30 -2.38 1.21
CA GLU A 58 16.72 -3.42 0.37
C GLU A 58 16.20 -4.52 1.31
N THR A 59 14.90 -4.82 1.24
CA THR A 59 14.24 -5.77 2.14
C THR A 59 13.50 -6.85 1.37
N PHE A 60 13.49 -8.06 1.90
CA PHE A 60 12.85 -9.23 1.31
C PHE A 60 11.86 -9.80 2.31
N ASN A 61 10.58 -9.80 1.98
CA ASN A 61 9.52 -10.17 2.90
C ASN A 61 8.60 -11.21 2.24
N TYR A 62 8.47 -12.39 2.85
CA TYR A 62 7.42 -13.33 2.46
C TYR A 62 6.10 -12.89 3.09
N ILE A 63 5.10 -12.69 2.24
CA ILE A 63 3.76 -12.26 2.62
C ILE A 63 2.79 -13.40 2.38
N ASN A 64 2.01 -13.74 3.41
CA ASN A 64 0.95 -14.73 3.30
C ASN A 64 -0.40 -14.11 3.66
N ASP A 65 -1.29 -14.08 2.69
CA ASP A 65 -2.66 -13.60 2.88
C ASP A 65 -3.46 -14.59 3.71
N ILE A 66 -4.12 -14.06 4.74
CA ILE A 66 -5.07 -14.80 5.56
C ILE A 66 -6.48 -14.56 5.03
N ASN A 67 -6.82 -13.29 4.77
CA ASN A 67 -8.16 -12.90 4.35
C ASN A 67 -8.13 -11.60 3.53
N VAL A 68 -9.03 -11.48 2.56
CA VAL A 68 -9.22 -10.24 1.78
C VAL A 68 -10.71 -9.98 1.67
N ASN A 69 -11.15 -8.81 2.12
CA ASN A 69 -12.55 -8.42 2.12
C ASN A 69 -12.75 -7.08 1.43
N PHE A 70 -13.69 -7.04 0.48
CA PHE A 70 -14.15 -5.80 -0.11
C PHE A 70 -15.49 -5.36 0.48
N LYS A 71 -15.51 -4.19 1.13
CA LYS A 71 -16.73 -3.62 1.71
C LYS A 71 -16.71 -2.10 1.63
N ASN A 72 -17.82 -1.51 1.20
CA ASN A 72 -18.03 -0.06 1.17
C ASN A 72 -16.92 0.73 0.45
N GLY A 73 -16.44 0.23 -0.69
CA GLY A 73 -15.38 0.90 -1.47
C GLY A 73 -13.98 0.79 -0.84
N LYS A 74 -13.79 -0.18 0.04
CA LYS A 74 -12.51 -0.47 0.69
C LYS A 74 -12.15 -1.93 0.49
N ILE A 75 -10.88 -2.20 0.20
CA ILE A 75 -10.29 -3.53 0.36
C ILE A 75 -9.57 -3.52 1.70
N ILE A 76 -9.90 -4.49 2.55
CA ILE A 76 -9.17 -4.77 3.78
C ILE A 76 -8.51 -6.13 3.62
N ARG A 77 -7.21 -6.16 3.78
CA ARG A 77 -6.37 -7.35 3.68
C ARG A 77 -5.80 -7.67 5.04
N GLU A 78 -5.92 -8.91 5.46
CA GLU A 78 -5.24 -9.49 6.62
C GLU A 78 -4.12 -10.40 6.12
N TYR A 79 -2.92 -10.21 6.64
CA TYR A 79 -1.75 -10.97 6.21
C TYR A 79 -0.72 -11.12 7.33
N THR A 80 0.16 -12.11 7.15
CA THR A 80 1.40 -12.24 7.91
C THR A 80 2.59 -11.85 7.04
N ILE A 81 3.57 -11.21 7.66
CA ILE A 81 4.85 -10.87 7.05
C ILE A 81 5.97 -11.61 7.78
N LYS A 82 6.95 -12.10 7.02
CA LYS A 82 8.18 -12.66 7.57
C LYS A 82 9.36 -12.25 6.70
N GLU A 83 10.38 -11.67 7.32
CA GLU A 83 11.63 -11.36 6.65
C GLU A 83 12.30 -12.65 6.11
N CYS A 84 12.86 -12.54 4.92
CA CYS A 84 13.49 -13.63 4.19
C CYS A 84 14.97 -13.34 3.95
N ILE A 85 15.72 -14.42 3.67
CA ILE A 85 17.11 -14.30 3.27
C ILE A 85 17.15 -13.65 1.88
N PRO A 86 17.93 -12.56 1.69
CA PRO A 86 18.10 -11.94 0.38
C PRO A 86 18.61 -12.91 -0.68
N PHE A 87 18.14 -12.77 -1.92
CA PHE A 87 18.55 -13.60 -3.04
C PHE A 87 18.65 -12.78 -4.33
N LEU A 88 19.38 -13.32 -5.31
CA LEU A 88 19.46 -12.72 -6.64
C LEU A 88 18.19 -13.05 -7.44
N PHE A 89 17.62 -12.03 -8.08
CA PHE A 89 16.41 -12.17 -8.88
C PHE A 89 16.54 -11.41 -10.21
N SER A 90 15.79 -11.85 -11.20
CA SER A 90 15.76 -11.23 -12.53
C SER A 90 14.42 -11.41 -13.25
N ASP A 91 13.68 -12.47 -12.92
CA ASP A 91 12.33 -12.73 -13.43
C ASP A 91 11.33 -12.43 -12.30
N VAL A 92 10.59 -11.34 -12.45
CA VAL A 92 9.66 -10.82 -11.44
C VAL A 92 8.25 -10.82 -12.00
N ASP A 93 7.27 -11.15 -11.16
CA ASP A 93 5.86 -11.15 -11.57
C ASP A 93 5.34 -9.73 -11.74
N CYS A 94 5.82 -8.82 -10.91
CA CYS A 94 5.49 -7.41 -10.99
C CYS A 94 6.69 -6.54 -10.56
N ARG A 95 6.76 -5.34 -11.15
CA ARG A 95 7.73 -4.30 -10.84
C ARG A 95 7.04 -2.95 -10.86
N GLU A 96 7.20 -2.22 -9.77
CA GLU A 96 6.61 -0.90 -9.59
C GLU A 96 7.67 0.10 -9.15
N GLU A 97 7.56 1.34 -9.64
CA GLU A 97 8.44 2.46 -9.28
C GLU A 97 7.60 3.67 -8.90
N TYR A 98 7.88 4.25 -7.73
CA TYR A 98 7.12 5.38 -7.18
C TYR A 98 7.96 6.19 -6.19
N ASN A 99 7.55 7.43 -5.93
CA ASN A 99 8.02 8.18 -4.78
C ASN A 99 7.19 7.79 -3.55
N LEU A 100 7.85 7.39 -2.46
CA LEU A 100 7.18 6.94 -1.26
C LEU A 100 7.06 8.06 -0.23
N TYR A 101 5.86 8.25 0.30
CA TYR A 101 5.58 9.14 1.41
C TYR A 101 4.98 8.36 2.58
N ILE A 102 5.49 8.57 3.79
CA ILE A 102 5.04 7.83 4.99
C ILE A 102 4.71 8.84 6.09
N GLY A 103 3.63 8.60 6.80
CA GLY A 103 3.29 9.31 8.02
C GLY A 103 2.46 8.43 8.95
N SER A 104 1.84 9.07 9.95
CA SER A 104 0.99 8.34 10.90
C SER A 104 -0.23 9.18 11.27
N TYR A 105 -1.34 8.48 11.51
CA TYR A 105 -2.61 9.07 11.92
C TYR A 105 -3.28 8.14 12.93
N ASP A 106 -3.49 8.59 14.16
CA ASP A 106 -4.13 7.79 15.23
C ASP A 106 -3.50 6.39 15.44
N ASN A 107 -2.17 6.30 15.41
CA ASN A 107 -1.38 5.05 15.47
C ASN A 107 -1.57 4.09 14.28
N ILE A 108 -2.03 4.63 13.15
CA ILE A 108 -2.13 3.93 11.87
C ILE A 108 -1.04 4.50 10.98
N GLU A 109 -0.22 3.62 10.40
CA GLU A 109 0.77 4.04 9.41
C GLU A 109 0.05 4.33 8.10
N VAL A 110 0.40 5.46 7.47
CA VAL A 110 -0.20 5.89 6.20
C VAL A 110 0.90 5.98 5.16
N LEU A 111 0.75 5.23 4.07
CA LEU A 111 1.67 5.24 2.95
C LEU A 111 0.96 5.86 1.75
N VAL A 112 1.61 6.81 1.09
CA VAL A 112 1.21 7.28 -0.23
C VAL A 112 2.30 6.93 -1.22
N LYS A 113 1.95 6.15 -2.24
CA LYS A 113 2.82 5.83 -3.37
C LYS A 113 2.48 6.78 -4.52
N ASP A 114 3.40 7.67 -4.86
CA ASP A 114 3.26 8.63 -5.95
C ASP A 114 3.90 8.08 -7.23
N PHE A 115 3.05 7.54 -8.11
CA PHE A 115 3.43 7.06 -9.43
C PHE A 115 3.42 8.20 -10.45
N ILE A 116 3.94 7.94 -11.66
CA ILE A 116 3.96 8.94 -12.74
C ILE A 116 2.55 9.48 -13.05
N GLU A 117 1.55 8.59 -13.11
CA GLU A 117 0.19 8.95 -13.59
C GLU A 117 -0.86 9.08 -12.47
N TYR A 118 -0.64 8.49 -11.30
CA TYR A 118 -1.64 8.40 -10.23
C TYR A 118 -0.99 8.25 -8.86
N LEU A 119 -1.81 8.31 -7.81
CA LEU A 119 -1.43 8.00 -6.44
C LEU A 119 -2.15 6.74 -5.97
N THR A 120 -1.56 6.02 -5.04
CA THR A 120 -2.29 5.11 -4.15
C THR A 120 -2.07 5.52 -2.71
N ILE A 121 -2.98 5.10 -1.83
CA ILE A 121 -2.87 5.33 -0.40
C ILE A 121 -3.28 4.07 0.35
N GLU A 122 -2.43 3.71 1.29
CA GLU A 122 -2.55 2.50 2.10
C GLU A 122 -2.49 2.87 3.58
N PHE A 123 -3.35 2.24 4.37
CA PHE A 123 -3.38 2.38 5.81
C PHE A 123 -3.02 1.04 6.45
N VAL A 124 -2.02 1.03 7.31
CA VAL A 124 -1.47 -0.18 7.91
C VAL A 124 -1.64 -0.15 9.42
N SER A 125 -2.17 -1.24 9.98
CA SER A 125 -2.30 -1.40 11.43
C SER A 125 -2.29 -2.87 11.82
N ASP A 126 -1.91 -3.16 13.07
CA ASP A 126 -2.08 -4.49 13.67
C ASP A 126 -3.48 -4.75 14.20
N ASN A 127 -4.33 -3.73 14.22
CA ASN A 127 -5.70 -3.81 14.73
C ASN A 127 -6.71 -3.49 13.63
N LEU A 128 -7.62 -4.42 13.33
CA LEU A 128 -8.66 -4.21 12.32
C LEU A 128 -9.63 -3.06 12.70
N ASP A 129 -9.92 -2.89 13.99
CA ASP A 129 -10.90 -1.91 14.45
C ASP A 129 -10.44 -0.46 14.24
N THR A 130 -9.12 -0.21 14.23
CA THR A 130 -8.57 1.11 13.92
C THR A 130 -8.80 1.48 12.46
N LEU A 131 -8.77 0.50 11.54
CA LEU A 131 -8.97 0.72 10.11
C LEU A 131 -10.44 0.93 9.73
N ASN A 132 -11.38 0.34 10.46
CA ASN A 132 -12.81 0.37 10.13
C ASN A 132 -13.38 1.81 10.02
N ASN A 133 -12.85 2.74 10.80
CA ASN A 133 -13.34 4.11 10.90
C ASN A 133 -12.68 5.10 9.91
N ILE A 134 -11.69 4.67 9.14
CA ILE A 134 -10.94 5.57 8.24
C ILE A 134 -11.81 6.03 7.08
N THR A 135 -11.77 7.32 6.76
CA THR A 135 -12.39 7.90 5.56
C THR A 135 -11.37 8.68 4.73
N LEU A 136 -11.35 8.43 3.42
CA LEU A 136 -10.30 8.95 2.53
C LEU A 136 -10.29 10.49 2.47
N LEU A 137 -11.47 11.08 2.24
CA LEU A 137 -11.67 12.52 2.12
C LEU A 137 -12.75 12.94 3.12
N ASN A 138 -12.51 14.03 3.84
CA ASN A 138 -13.57 14.68 4.60
C ASN A 138 -14.52 15.31 3.58
N LYS A 139 -15.81 14.96 3.63
CA LYS A 139 -16.85 15.72 2.93
C LYS A 139 -17.00 17.10 3.56
#